data_AF-H2YPY0-F1
#
_entry.id   AF-H2YPY0-F1
#
_cell.length_a   1.000
_cell.length_b   1.000
_cell.length_c   1.000
_cell.angle_alpha   90.00
_cell.angle_beta   90.00
_cell.angle_gamma   90.00
#
_symmetry.space_group_name_H-M   'P 1'
#
loop_
_entity.id
_entity.type
_entity.pdbx_description
1 polymer ?
#
loop_
_entity_poly.entity_id
_entity_poly.type
_entity_poly.pdbx_seq_one_letter_code
_entity_poly.pdbx_strand_id
1 'polypeptide(L)'
;MTLSQSSEEDHSLDISSVEETVAGIINVTSGEKLTICEAVKKGLIPKKTAIYLLDAQAATGCVVNPRSGAKLSVHDAVKLGIVNESYKASMLAAEGAFYGYLDPRTGESISLNTAMQREIFPRVQGLRLLEAQVATGGIIDPWTGKRYSIASALSKGLVDFETSKFLMCPDEKQDFFDP
;
A
#
# COMPACT_ATOMS: atom_id res chain seq x y z
N MET A 1 38.87 28.42 -7.93
CA MET A 1 38.39 27.10 -7.47
C MET A 1 36.94 27.27 -7.05
N THR A 2 36.02 27.15 -8.00
CA THR A 2 34.57 27.21 -7.74
C THR A 2 34.08 25.77 -7.62
N LEU A 3 33.69 25.40 -6.40
CA LEU A 3 33.00 24.15 -6.09
C LEU A 3 31.68 24.11 -6.86
N SER A 4 31.61 23.21 -7.83
CA SER A 4 30.36 22.78 -8.45
C SER A 4 29.52 22.05 -7.40
N GLN A 5 28.43 22.70 -6.97
CA GLN A 5 27.33 22.01 -6.29
C GLN A 5 26.70 21.04 -7.30
N SER A 6 26.88 19.74 -7.06
CA SER A 6 26.08 18.69 -7.67
C SER A 6 24.66 18.81 -7.13
N SER A 7 23.74 19.30 -7.95
CA SER A 7 22.31 19.18 -7.71
C SER A 7 21.94 17.70 -7.75
N GLU A 8 21.63 17.11 -6.59
CA GLU A 8 20.94 15.83 -6.51
C GLU A 8 19.60 15.98 -7.23
N GLU A 9 19.45 15.35 -8.39
CA GLU A 9 18.18 15.30 -9.10
C GLU A 9 17.17 14.53 -8.22
N ASP A 10 16.16 15.23 -7.70
CA ASP A 10 15.04 14.63 -6.97
C ASP A 10 14.23 13.80 -7.97
N HIS A 11 14.61 12.53 -8.17
CA HIS A 11 13.87 11.55 -8.95
C HIS A 11 12.57 11.12 -8.22
N SER A 12 11.75 12.10 -7.83
CA SER A 12 10.37 11.86 -7.44
C SER A 12 9.55 11.59 -8.69
N LEU A 13 8.77 10.51 -8.69
CA LEU A 13 7.89 10.20 -9.82
C LEU A 13 6.71 11.18 -9.83
N ASP A 14 6.37 11.70 -11.01
CA ASP A 14 5.28 12.66 -11.17
C ASP A 14 3.94 12.03 -10.77
N ILE A 15 3.17 12.76 -9.97
CA ILE A 15 1.93 12.31 -9.28
C ILE A 15 0.81 12.01 -10.29
N SER A 16 0.98 12.39 -11.56
CA SER A 16 0.04 12.17 -12.65
C SER A 16 -0.05 10.71 -13.14
N SER A 17 0.90 9.84 -12.73
CA SER A 17 1.00 8.45 -13.20
C SER A 17 0.90 7.43 -12.05
N VAL A 18 -0.11 7.57 -11.17
CA VAL A 18 -0.42 6.46 -10.24
C VAL A 18 -0.90 5.28 -11.08
N GLU A 19 -0.11 4.21 -11.17
CA GLU A 19 -0.59 2.93 -11.70
C GLU A 19 -1.78 2.48 -10.86
N GLU A 20 -2.87 2.11 -11.54
CA GLU A 20 -4.18 1.92 -10.92
C GLU A 20 -4.13 0.79 -9.87
N THR A 21 -4.54 1.10 -8.63
CA THR A 21 -4.73 0.07 -7.59
C THR A 21 -5.92 -0.83 -7.94
N VAL A 22 -5.92 -2.08 -7.47
CA VAL A 22 -7.03 -3.01 -7.70
C VAL A 22 -8.29 -2.47 -7.04
N ALA A 23 -9.23 -1.97 -7.85
CA ALA A 23 -10.45 -1.32 -7.34
C ALA A 23 -11.53 -2.30 -6.84
N GLY A 24 -11.56 -3.52 -7.38
CA GLY A 24 -12.58 -4.51 -7.07
C GLY A 24 -12.43 -5.77 -7.92
N ILE A 25 -13.46 -6.60 -7.95
CA ILE A 25 -13.47 -7.89 -8.64
C ILE A 25 -14.54 -7.87 -9.73
N ILE A 26 -14.22 -8.37 -10.91
CA ILE A 26 -15.21 -8.58 -11.97
C ILE A 26 -15.64 -10.04 -11.92
N ASN A 27 -16.95 -10.28 -11.79
CA ASN A 27 -17.49 -11.61 -12.02
C ASN A 27 -17.46 -11.90 -13.51
N VAL A 28 -16.56 -12.78 -13.96
CA VAL A 28 -16.35 -13.09 -15.38
C VAL A 28 -17.58 -13.72 -16.06
N THR A 29 -18.45 -14.39 -15.30
CA THR A 29 -19.67 -15.01 -15.83
C THR A 29 -20.77 -13.98 -16.06
N SER A 30 -20.97 -13.04 -15.13
CA SER A 30 -22.05 -12.04 -15.22
C SER A 30 -21.62 -10.69 -15.77
N GLY A 31 -20.32 -10.41 -15.87
CA GLY A 31 -19.75 -9.10 -16.19
C GLY A 31 -19.91 -8.06 -15.07
N GLU A 32 -20.42 -8.46 -13.90
CA GLU A 32 -20.71 -7.54 -12.80
C GLU A 32 -19.43 -7.06 -12.09
N LYS A 33 -19.28 -5.75 -11.91
CA LYS A 33 -18.25 -5.15 -11.04
C LYS A 33 -18.69 -5.23 -9.59
N LEU A 34 -17.91 -5.92 -8.77
CA LEU A 34 -18.15 -6.18 -7.36
C LEU A 34 -17.08 -5.51 -6.50
N THR A 35 -17.51 -4.99 -5.36
CA THR A 35 -16.59 -4.70 -4.24
C THR A 35 -15.91 -5.98 -3.77
N ILE A 36 -14.73 -5.85 -3.18
CA ILE A 36 -14.00 -6.98 -2.58
C ILE A 36 -14.89 -7.71 -1.55
N CYS A 37 -15.67 -6.96 -0.75
CA CYS A 37 -16.57 -7.54 0.23
C CYS A 37 -17.73 -8.32 -0.40
N GLU A 38 -18.29 -7.85 -1.52
CA GLU A 38 -19.32 -8.60 -2.25
C GLU A 38 -18.76 -9.87 -2.91
N ALA A 39 -17.55 -9.80 -3.46
CA ALA A 39 -16.88 -10.96 -4.03
C ALA A 39 -16.66 -12.07 -2.98
N VAL A 40 -16.29 -11.71 -1.74
CA VAL A 40 -16.24 -12.66 -0.61
C VAL A 40 -17.61 -13.24 -0.31
N LYS A 41 -18.66 -12.42 -0.22
CA LYS A 41 -20.03 -12.88 0.06
C LYS A 41 -20.54 -13.85 -1.00
N LYS A 42 -20.13 -13.66 -2.25
CA LYS A 42 -20.46 -14.56 -3.38
C LYS A 42 -19.52 -15.76 -3.50
N GLY A 43 -18.52 -15.90 -2.62
CA GLY A 43 -17.57 -17.01 -2.64
C GLY A 43 -16.54 -16.97 -3.78
N LEU A 44 -16.39 -15.83 -4.45
CA LEU A 44 -15.48 -15.67 -5.59
C LEU A 44 -14.02 -15.55 -5.16
N ILE A 45 -13.78 -15.02 -3.95
CA ILE A 45 -12.44 -14.92 -3.37
C ILE A 45 -12.49 -15.32 -1.88
N PRO A 46 -11.41 -15.90 -1.33
CA PRO A 46 -11.33 -16.20 0.08
C PRO A 46 -11.12 -14.93 0.91
N LYS A 47 -11.59 -14.95 2.16
CA LYS A 47 -11.47 -13.84 3.12
C LYS A 47 -10.02 -13.36 3.29
N LYS A 48 -9.05 -14.27 3.26
CA LYS A 48 -7.62 -13.95 3.39
C LYS A 48 -7.14 -13.05 2.23
N THR A 49 -7.51 -13.38 1.00
CA THR A 49 -7.21 -12.55 -0.19
C THR A 49 -7.92 -11.19 -0.12
N ALA A 50 -9.16 -11.15 0.40
CA ALA A 50 -9.86 -9.89 0.57
C ALA A 50 -9.14 -8.91 1.51
N ILE A 51 -8.61 -9.40 2.64
CA ILE A 51 -7.79 -8.57 3.55
C ILE A 51 -6.60 -7.99 2.80
N TYR A 52 -5.97 -8.80 1.96
CA TYR A 52 -4.75 -8.42 1.24
C TYR A 52 -5.02 -7.29 0.24
N LEU A 53 -6.10 -7.41 -0.53
CA LEU A 53 -6.51 -6.39 -1.49
C LEU A 53 -6.94 -5.09 -0.79
N LEU A 54 -7.67 -5.20 0.31
CA LEU A 54 -8.12 -4.05 1.08
C LEU A 54 -6.98 -3.31 1.79
N ASP A 55 -6.05 -4.03 2.40
CA ASP A 55 -4.85 -3.46 3.01
C ASP A 55 -3.98 -2.76 1.94
N ALA A 56 -3.85 -3.34 0.74
CA ALA A 56 -3.13 -2.73 -0.38
C ALA A 56 -3.77 -1.41 -0.84
N GLN A 57 -5.10 -1.34 -0.91
CA GLN A 57 -5.81 -0.08 -1.19
C GLN A 57 -5.52 0.98 -0.10
N ALA A 58 -5.61 0.60 1.17
CA ALA A 58 -5.33 1.52 2.28
C ALA A 58 -3.88 2.02 2.28
N ALA A 59 -2.90 1.12 2.05
CA ALA A 59 -1.48 1.46 2.00
C ALA A 59 -1.08 2.33 0.79
N THR A 60 -1.94 2.42 -0.21
CA THR A 60 -1.77 3.28 -1.40
C THR A 60 -2.59 4.57 -1.32
N GLY A 61 -3.30 4.78 -0.21
CA GLY A 61 -3.90 6.07 0.18
C GLY A 61 -5.41 6.19 -0.06
N CYS A 62 -6.08 5.21 -0.66
CA CYS A 62 -7.54 5.27 -0.81
C CYS A 62 -8.20 3.91 -1.05
N VAL A 63 -9.42 3.77 -0.54
CA VAL A 63 -10.33 2.67 -0.89
C VAL A 63 -11.12 3.08 -2.13
N VAL A 64 -11.13 2.24 -3.16
CA VAL A 64 -11.81 2.56 -4.42
C VAL A 64 -13.16 1.85 -4.48
N ASN A 65 -14.22 2.58 -4.80
CA ASN A 65 -15.51 1.98 -5.16
C ASN A 65 -15.45 1.53 -6.64
N PRO A 66 -15.54 0.21 -6.94
CA PRO A 66 -15.36 -0.29 -8.31
C PRO A 66 -16.51 0.07 -9.27
N ARG A 67 -17.66 0.51 -8.75
CA ARG A 67 -18.82 0.90 -9.58
C ARG A 67 -18.78 2.38 -9.95
N SER A 68 -18.43 3.26 -9.02
CA SER A 68 -18.40 4.71 -9.25
C SER A 68 -17.01 5.27 -9.54
N GLY A 69 -15.94 4.51 -9.28
CA GLY A 69 -14.55 5.00 -9.32
C GLY A 69 -14.21 5.95 -8.17
N ALA A 70 -15.12 6.17 -7.22
CA ALA A 70 -14.90 7.09 -6.11
C ALA A 70 -13.76 6.58 -5.21
N LYS A 71 -12.82 7.47 -4.91
CA LYS A 71 -11.74 7.26 -3.93
C LYS A 71 -12.20 7.73 -2.57
N LEU A 72 -12.13 6.87 -1.57
CA LEU A 72 -12.69 7.07 -0.23
C LEU A 72 -11.63 6.82 0.83
N SER A 73 -11.77 7.48 1.97
CA SER A 73 -11.05 7.11 3.18
C SER A 73 -11.52 5.73 3.68
N VAL A 74 -10.70 5.04 4.47
CA VAL A 74 -11.13 3.78 5.13
C VAL A 74 -12.40 4.02 5.96
N HIS A 75 -12.47 5.15 6.65
CA HIS A 75 -13.63 5.52 7.46
C HIS A 75 -14.92 5.65 6.62
N ASP A 76 -14.87 6.38 5.51
CA ASP A 76 -16.03 6.60 4.64
C ASP A 76 -16.45 5.33 3.92
N ALA A 77 -15.49 4.50 3.49
CA ALA A 77 -15.78 3.24 2.84
C ALA A 77 -16.54 2.27 3.76
N VAL A 78 -16.23 2.27 5.06
CA VAL A 78 -16.97 1.49 6.07
C VAL A 78 -18.36 2.08 6.30
N LYS A 79 -18.46 3.41 6.45
CA LYS A 79 -19.74 4.11 6.65
C LYS A 79 -20.72 3.89 5.49
N LEU A 80 -20.21 3.85 4.26
CA LEU A 80 -20.99 3.59 3.05
C LEU A 80 -21.24 2.09 2.78
N GLY A 81 -20.73 1.19 3.63
CA GLY A 81 -20.91 -0.25 3.51
C GLY A 81 -20.14 -0.91 2.37
N ILE A 82 -19.17 -0.21 1.77
CA ILE A 82 -18.26 -0.75 0.74
C ILE A 82 -17.28 -1.73 1.38
N VAL A 83 -16.85 -1.43 2.61
CA VAL A 83 -15.99 -2.26 3.45
C VAL A 83 -16.76 -2.69 4.69
N ASN A 84 -16.68 -3.97 5.05
CA ASN A 84 -17.25 -4.45 6.31
C ASN A 84 -16.44 -3.94 7.52
N GLU A 85 -17.10 -3.57 8.61
CA GLU A 85 -16.47 -3.11 9.87
C GLU A 85 -15.37 -4.08 10.37
N SER A 86 -15.52 -5.38 10.12
CA SER A 86 -14.54 -6.40 10.52
C SER A 86 -13.14 -6.22 9.91
N TYR A 87 -12.99 -5.48 8.81
CA TYR A 87 -11.70 -5.23 8.16
C TYR A 87 -11.08 -3.89 8.57
N LYS A 88 -11.86 -3.01 9.19
CA LYS A 88 -11.47 -1.63 9.48
C LYS A 88 -10.17 -1.52 10.25
N ALA A 89 -9.99 -2.33 11.30
CA ALA A 89 -8.79 -2.30 12.12
C ALA A 89 -7.51 -2.64 11.31
N SER A 90 -7.59 -3.66 10.45
CA SER A 90 -6.48 -4.05 9.56
C SER A 90 -6.16 -2.93 8.56
N MET A 91 -7.20 -2.38 7.94
CA MET A 91 -7.05 -1.33 6.93
C MET A 91 -6.51 -0.03 7.53
N LEU A 92 -6.95 0.38 8.72
CA LEU A 92 -6.40 1.55 9.42
C LEU A 92 -4.94 1.35 9.78
N ALA A 93 -4.56 0.13 10.18
CA ALA A 93 -3.15 -0.19 10.40
C ALA A 93 -2.35 -0.07 9.09
N ALA A 94 -2.88 -0.58 7.97
CA ALA A 94 -2.23 -0.47 6.66
C ALA A 94 -2.18 0.97 6.11
N GLU A 95 -3.17 1.81 6.41
CA GLU A 95 -3.22 3.23 6.04
C GLU A 95 -2.04 4.03 6.64
N GLY A 96 -1.48 3.56 7.76
CA GLY A 96 -0.24 4.09 8.33
C GLY A 96 0.96 3.98 7.38
N ALA A 97 0.94 3.07 6.39
CA ALA A 97 1.98 3.02 5.36
C ALA A 97 1.96 4.24 4.42
N PHE A 98 0.82 4.96 4.37
CA PHE A 98 0.64 6.18 3.61
C PHE A 98 0.85 7.44 4.46
N TYR A 99 0.31 7.48 5.69
CA TYR A 99 0.38 8.66 6.57
C TYR A 99 1.51 8.65 7.62
N GLY A 100 2.19 7.51 7.79
CA GLY A 100 3.12 7.28 8.89
C GLY A 100 2.46 6.61 10.09
N TYR A 101 3.29 6.02 10.95
CA TYR A 101 2.88 5.32 12.17
C TYR A 101 3.29 6.14 13.38
N LEU A 102 2.43 6.26 14.38
CA LEU A 102 2.81 6.85 15.66
C LEU A 102 3.58 5.82 16.49
N ASP A 103 4.83 6.11 16.83
CA ASP A 103 5.59 5.30 17.77
C ASP A 103 5.03 5.48 19.19
N PRO A 104 4.47 4.44 19.82
CA PRO A 104 3.87 4.56 21.15
C PRO A 104 4.91 4.85 22.26
N ARG A 105 6.20 4.64 21.99
CA ARG A 105 7.28 4.87 22.96
C ARG A 105 7.77 6.31 22.95
N THR A 106 7.83 6.94 21.78
CA THR A 106 8.40 8.28 21.60
C THR A 106 7.37 9.36 21.25
N GLY A 107 6.19 8.96 20.75
CA GLY A 107 5.19 9.87 20.20
C GLY A 107 5.56 10.44 18.83
N GLU A 108 6.64 9.93 18.21
CA GLU A 108 7.11 10.36 16.90
C GLU A 108 6.34 9.68 15.77
N SER A 109 6.06 10.39 14.68
CA SER A 109 5.58 9.76 13.45
C SER A 109 6.75 9.14 12.69
N ILE A 110 6.69 7.85 12.41
CA ILE A 110 7.75 7.04 11.80
C ILE A 110 7.27 6.35 10.50
N SER A 111 8.20 6.03 9.60
CA SER A 111 7.90 5.29 8.37
C SER A 111 7.57 3.83 8.64
N LEU A 112 6.96 3.14 7.66
CA LEU A 112 6.70 1.71 7.73
C LEU A 112 7.97 0.89 7.99
N ASN A 113 9.08 1.23 7.34
CA ASN A 113 10.36 0.56 7.55
C ASN A 113 10.84 0.67 9.00
N THR A 114 10.80 1.88 9.57
CA THR A 114 11.14 2.09 10.98
C THR A 114 10.16 1.35 11.91
N ALA A 115 8.87 1.32 11.59
CA ALA A 115 7.88 0.59 12.37
C ALA A 115 8.13 -0.93 12.35
N MET A 116 8.58 -1.49 11.23
CA MET A 116 9.00 -2.89 11.14
C MET A 116 10.28 -3.16 11.95
N GLN A 117 11.29 -2.29 11.84
CA GLN A 117 12.54 -2.43 12.59
C GLN A 117 12.36 -2.32 14.11
N ARG A 118 11.41 -1.50 14.56
CA ARG A 118 11.06 -1.33 15.98
C ARG A 118 10.02 -2.36 16.47
N GLU A 119 9.63 -3.31 15.63
CA GLU A 119 8.61 -4.34 15.91
C GLU A 119 7.23 -3.78 16.29
N ILE A 120 6.94 -2.54 15.88
CA ILE A 120 5.63 -1.90 16.05
C ILE A 120 4.65 -2.42 14.99
N PHE A 121 5.15 -2.74 13.81
CA PHE A 121 4.37 -3.32 12.71
C PHE A 121 4.94 -4.68 12.28
N PRO A 122 4.11 -5.72 12.07
CA PRO A 122 4.60 -7.05 11.67
C PRO A 122 5.32 -7.04 10.33
N ARG A 123 6.57 -7.54 10.30
CA ARG A 123 7.43 -7.51 9.11
C ARG A 123 6.78 -8.15 7.87
N VAL A 124 6.16 -9.32 8.01
CA VAL A 124 5.50 -10.03 6.89
C VAL A 124 4.36 -9.20 6.28
N GLN A 125 3.58 -8.50 7.11
CA GLN A 125 2.52 -7.65 6.61
C GLN A 125 3.12 -6.38 5.97
N GLY A 126 4.14 -5.78 6.59
CA GLY A 126 4.75 -4.55 6.10
C GLY A 126 5.43 -4.72 4.74
N LEU A 127 6.14 -5.83 4.52
CA LEU A 127 6.72 -6.15 3.20
C LEU A 127 5.65 -6.20 2.11
N ARG A 128 4.49 -6.78 2.40
CA ARG A 128 3.37 -6.87 1.44
C ARG A 128 2.74 -5.51 1.14
N LEU A 129 2.73 -4.58 2.10
CA LEU A 129 2.29 -3.20 1.85
C LEU A 129 3.30 -2.46 0.95
N LEU A 130 4.61 -2.67 1.18
CA LEU A 130 5.65 -2.10 0.34
C LEU A 130 5.59 -2.64 -1.10
N GLU A 131 5.34 -3.95 -1.28
CA GLU A 131 5.11 -4.54 -2.60
C GLU A 131 3.92 -3.89 -3.32
N ALA A 132 2.81 -3.67 -2.62
CA ALA A 132 1.65 -2.97 -3.18
C ALA A 132 1.99 -1.51 -3.57
N GLN A 133 2.82 -0.82 -2.79
CA GLN A 133 3.29 0.52 -3.16
C GLN A 133 4.20 0.48 -4.40
N VAL A 134 5.15 -0.45 -4.45
CA VAL A 134 6.03 -0.65 -5.62
C VAL A 134 5.21 -0.92 -6.88
N ALA A 135 4.24 -1.84 -6.80
CA ALA A 135 3.34 -2.19 -7.89
C ALA A 135 2.38 -1.06 -8.32
N THR A 136 2.35 0.05 -7.58
CA THR A 136 1.58 1.26 -7.92
C THR A 136 2.47 2.47 -8.18
N GLY A 137 3.74 2.24 -8.52
CA GLY A 137 4.68 3.29 -8.92
C GLY A 137 5.71 3.71 -7.87
N GLY A 138 5.99 2.88 -6.86
CA GLY A 138 7.13 3.10 -5.94
C GLY A 138 6.75 3.38 -4.49
N ILE A 139 7.77 3.46 -3.64
CA ILE A 139 7.63 3.60 -2.18
C ILE A 139 7.15 5.00 -1.83
N ILE A 140 6.17 5.07 -0.94
CA ILE A 140 5.58 6.33 -0.49
C ILE A 140 6.39 6.87 0.70
N ASP A 141 6.73 8.15 0.62
CA ASP A 141 7.24 8.92 1.74
C ASP A 141 6.06 9.50 2.53
N PRO A 142 5.85 9.10 3.80
CA PRO A 142 4.70 9.54 4.58
C PRO A 142 4.73 11.04 4.96
N TRP A 143 5.90 11.69 4.91
CA TRP A 143 6.03 13.10 5.26
C TRP A 143 5.78 14.03 4.07
N THR A 144 6.14 13.60 2.86
CA THR A 144 5.99 14.41 1.64
C THR A 144 4.83 13.97 0.75
N GLY A 145 4.33 12.73 0.94
CA GLY A 145 3.35 12.09 0.06
C GLY A 145 3.91 11.73 -1.32
N LYS A 146 5.20 11.96 -1.57
CA LYS A 146 5.85 11.65 -2.85
C LYS A 146 6.18 10.15 -2.94
N ARG A 147 6.25 9.66 -4.18
CA ARG A 147 6.72 8.31 -4.49
C ARG A 147 8.16 8.33 -4.98
N TYR A 148 8.91 7.34 -4.53
CA TYR A 148 10.31 7.15 -4.87
C TYR A 148 10.54 5.75 -5.43
N SER A 149 11.46 5.64 -6.39
CA SER A 149 11.99 4.34 -6.81
C SER A 149 12.61 3.60 -5.61
N ILE A 150 12.76 2.28 -5.69
CA ILE A 150 13.36 1.51 -4.59
C ILE A 150 14.78 2.01 -4.27
N ALA A 151 15.57 2.37 -5.29
CA ALA A 151 16.91 2.92 -5.10
C ALA A 151 16.91 4.26 -4.36
N SER A 152 16.02 5.19 -4.75
CA SER A 152 15.88 6.49 -4.07
C SER A 152 15.26 6.36 -2.67
N ALA A 153 14.37 5.40 -2.47
CA ALA A 153 13.79 5.09 -1.17
C ALA A 153 14.84 4.55 -0.19
N LEU A 154 15.78 3.73 -0.68
CA LEU A 154 16.90 3.23 0.11
C LEU A 154 17.84 4.36 0.56
N SER A 155 18.21 5.28 -0.34
CA SER A 155 19.07 6.41 0.03
C SER A 155 18.41 7.37 1.04
N LYS A 156 17.07 7.46 1.02
CA LYS A 156 16.27 8.25 1.97
C LYS A 156 15.94 7.50 3.28
N GLY A 157 16.31 6.22 3.41
CA GLY A 157 15.98 5.41 4.59
C GLY A 157 14.50 5.02 4.72
N LEU A 158 13.71 5.17 3.65
CA LEU A 158 12.31 4.73 3.60
C LEU A 158 12.18 3.20 3.53
N VAL A 159 13.24 2.52 3.09
CA VAL A 159 13.44 1.07 3.15
C VAL A 159 14.89 0.79 3.53
N ASP A 160 15.17 -0.34 4.18
CA ASP A 160 16.54 -0.81 4.42
C ASP A 160 17.08 -1.68 3.28
N PHE A 161 18.37 -2.00 3.34
CA PHE A 161 19.04 -2.78 2.28
C PHE A 161 18.39 -4.15 2.06
N GLU A 162 18.06 -4.86 3.13
CA GLU A 162 17.43 -6.17 3.07
C GLU A 162 16.06 -6.10 2.38
N THR A 163 15.24 -5.12 2.78
CA THR A 163 13.92 -4.87 2.20
C THR A 163 14.04 -4.42 0.74
N SER A 164 14.99 -3.53 0.42
CA SER A 164 15.23 -3.08 -0.96
C SER A 164 15.60 -4.24 -1.88
N LYS A 165 16.44 -5.17 -1.41
CA LYS A 165 16.84 -6.37 -2.15
C LYS A 165 15.63 -7.28 -2.39
N PHE A 166 14.81 -7.49 -1.36
CA PHE A 166 13.58 -8.26 -1.46
C PHE A 166 12.61 -7.67 -2.49
N LEU A 167 12.41 -6.35 -2.49
CA LEU A 167 11.51 -5.67 -3.42
C LEU A 167 12.03 -5.64 -4.87
N MET A 168 13.35 -5.62 -5.08
CA MET A 168 13.96 -5.64 -6.42
C MET A 168 14.02 -7.06 -7.03
N CYS A 169 14.05 -8.08 -6.17
CA CYS A 169 14.13 -9.48 -6.57
C CYS A 169 13.02 -10.24 -5.84
N PRO A 170 11.76 -10.11 -6.30
CA PRO A 170 10.70 -10.99 -5.86
C PRO A 170 11.07 -12.39 -6.39
N ASP A 171 11.77 -13.19 -5.59
CA ASP A 171 12.01 -14.60 -5.89
C ASP A 171 10.68 -15.24 -6.34
N GLU A 172 10.73 -16.13 -7.34
CA GLU A 172 9.62 -16.85 -7.99
C GLU A 172 8.78 -17.70 -7.03
N LYS A 173 8.23 -17.14 -5.95
CA LYS A 173 7.25 -17.74 -5.03
C LYS A 173 6.43 -16.63 -4.38
N GLN A 174 5.72 -15.86 -5.20
CA GLN A 174 4.50 -15.24 -4.72
C GLN A 174 3.33 -15.96 -5.34
N ASP A 175 2.62 -16.72 -4.50
CA ASP A 175 1.27 -17.23 -4.74
C ASP A 175 0.31 -16.07 -5.04
N PHE A 176 0.45 -15.43 -6.21
CA PHE A 176 -0.69 -14.83 -6.85
C PHE A 176 -1.63 -15.99 -7.17
N PHE A 177 -2.61 -16.18 -6.29
CA PHE A 177 -3.76 -17.03 -6.59
C PHE A 177 -4.47 -16.40 -7.79
N ASP A 178 -4.21 -16.97 -8.97
CA ASP A 178 -5.12 -16.90 -10.10
C ASP A 178 -6.22 -17.94 -9.83
N PRO A 179 -7.47 -17.52 -9.53
CA PRO A 179 -8.56 -18.42 -9.18
C PRO A 179 -9.10 -19.23 -10.37
#